data_AF-A0A1U7PNZ0-F1
#
_entry.id   AF-A0A1U7PNZ0-F1
#
_cell.length_a   1.000
_cell.length_b   1.000
_cell.length_c   1.000
_cell.angle_alpha   90.00
_cell.angle_beta   90.00
_cell.angle_gamma   90.00
#
_symmetry.space_group_name_H-M   'P 1'
#
loop_
_entity.id
_entity.type
_entity.pdbx_description
1 polymer ?
#
loop_
_entity_poly.entity_id
_entity_poly.type
_entity_poly.pdbx_seq_one_letter_code
_entity_poly.pdbx_strand_id
1 'polypeptide(L)' 'MRLNTNQKFILAGGLILLIAALSIVLLTYFNTKEIKALIDGCEQNGGTYDLSITKPLTSGYEFECKK' A
#
# COMPACT_ATOMS: atom_id res chain seq x y z
N MET A 1 0.01 -9.18 37.53
CA MET A 1 -0.07 -7.71 37.47
C MET A 1 -1.38 -7.32 36.78
N ARG A 2 -2.30 -6.61 37.45
CA ARG A 2 -3.61 -6.26 36.87
C ARG A 2 -3.50 -4.90 36.19
N LEU A 3 -3.70 -4.83 34.88
CA LEU A 3 -3.70 -3.58 34.13
C LEU A 3 -4.90 -2.72 34.53
N ASN A 4 -4.66 -1.44 34.83
CA ASN A 4 -5.74 -0.50 35.07
C ASN A 4 -6.40 -0.07 33.75
N THR A 5 -7.55 0.58 33.84
CA THR A 5 -8.36 0.98 32.68
C THR A 5 -7.58 1.84 31.69
N ASN A 6 -6.78 2.79 32.17
CA ASN A 6 -5.99 3.69 31.32
C ASN A 6 -4.90 2.93 30.57
N GLN A 7 -4.21 2.00 31.22
CA GLN A 7 -3.19 1.16 30.59
C GLN A 7 -3.80 0.27 29.49
N LYS A 8 -5.01 -0.25 29.69
CA LYS A 8 -5.72 -1.02 28.65
C LYS A 8 -6.04 -0.16 27.44
N PHE A 9 -6.49 1.08 27.65
CA PHE A 9 -6.76 2.01 26.55
C PHE A 9 -5.49 2.39 25.77
N ILE A 10 -4.38 2.64 26.47
CA ILE A 10 -3.09 2.94 25.84
C ILE A 10 -2.62 1.74 24.99
N LEU A 11 -2.72 0.52 25.52
CA LEU A 11 -2.36 -0.69 24.78
C LEU A 11 -3.25 -0.93 23.56
N ALA A 12 -4.56 -0.75 23.71
CA ALA A 12 -5.51 -0.88 22.60
C ALA A 12 -5.24 0.16 21.50
N GLY A 13 -5.04 1.43 21.89
CA GLY A 13 -4.69 2.50 20.95
C GLY A 13 -3.37 2.24 20.23
N GLY A 14 -2.35 1.80 20.97
CA GLY A 14 -1.05 1.43 20.39
C GLY A 14 -1.15 0.27 19.40
N LEU A 15 -1.95 -0.75 19.71
CA LEU A 15 -2.16 -1.88 18.82
C LEU A 15 -2.88 -1.46 17.52
N ILE A 16 -3.90 -0.60 17.61
CA ILE A 16 -4.62 -0.09 16.43
C ILE A 16 -3.66 0.69 15.52
N LEU A 17 -2.83 1.56 16.10
CA LEU A 17 -1.84 2.32 15.35
C LEU A 17 -0.81 1.42 14.67
N LEU A 18 -0.33 0.38 15.38
CA LEU A 18 0.59 -0.60 14.80
C LEU A 18 -0.03 -1.33 13.62
N ILE A 19 -1.27 -1.80 13.75
CA ILE A 19 -1.99 -2.48 12.67
C ILE A 19 -2.15 -1.54 11.47
N ALA A 20 -2.58 -0.29 11.69
CA ALA A 20 -2.74 0.69 10.62
C ALA A 20 -1.42 0.94 9.87
N ALA A 21 -0.30 1.09 10.60
CA ALA A 21 1.01 1.29 9.99
C ALA A 21 1.43 0.07 9.14
N LEU A 22 1.25 -1.15 9.66
CA LEU A 22 1.55 -2.37 8.92
C LEU A 22 0.67 -2.51 7.67
N SER A 23 -0.62 -2.18 7.75
CA SER A 23 -1.53 -2.19 6.61
C SER A 23 -1.07 -1.25 5.49
N ILE A 24 -0.59 -0.04 5.82
CA ILE A 24 -0.06 0.91 4.83
C ILE A 24 1.17 0.34 4.12
N VAL A 25 2.09 -0.28 4.87
CA VAL A 25 3.30 -0.91 4.32
C VAL A 25 2.93 -2.06 3.38
N LEU A 26 1.99 -2.93 3.80
CA LEU A 26 1.50 -4.04 2.99
C LEU A 26 0.86 -3.55 1.69
N LEU A 27 -0.05 -2.58 1.76
CA LEU A 27 -0.71 -2.00 0.58
C LEU A 27 0.31 -1.40 -0.39
N THR A 28 1.29 -0.66 0.14
CA THR A 28 2.37 -0.08 -0.66
C THR A 28 3.18 -1.15 -1.37
N TYR A 29 3.55 -2.22 -0.66
CA TYR A 29 4.32 -3.32 -1.22
C TYR A 29 3.56 -4.02 -2.36
N PHE A 30 2.28 -4.37 -2.14
CA PHE A 30 1.47 -5.03 -3.17
C PHE A 30 1.23 -4.14 -4.38
N ASN A 31 0.86 -2.87 -4.18
CA ASN A 31 0.63 -1.95 -5.29
C ASN A 31 1.90 -1.74 -6.12
N THR A 32 3.07 -1.61 -5.48
CA THR A 32 4.35 -1.48 -6.20
C THR A 32 4.67 -2.71 -7.04
N LYS A 33 4.38 -3.92 -6.52
CA LYS A 33 4.58 -5.17 -7.26
C LYS A 33 3.62 -5.29 -8.44
N GLU A 34 2.37 -4.89 -8.26
CA GLU A 34 1.36 -4.90 -9.30
C GLU A 34 1.69 -3.92 -10.43
N ILE A 35 2.05 -2.67 -10.09
CA ILE A 35 2.53 -1.66 -11.05
C ILE A 35 3.67 -2.22 -11.89
N LYS A 36 4.65 -2.86 -11.25
CA LYS A 36 5.79 -3.46 -11.97
C LYS A 36 5.33 -4.54 -12.94
N ALA A 37 4.43 -5.42 -12.52
CA ALA A 37 3.92 -6.48 -13.40
C ALA A 37 3.15 -5.90 -14.61
N LEU A 38 2.39 -4.81 -14.41
CA LEU A 38 1.67 -4.12 -15.47
C LEU A 38 2.60 -3.43 -16.47
N ILE A 39 3.63 -2.73 -15.98
CA ILE A 39 4.68 -2.13 -16.82
C ILE A 39 5.37 -3.21 -17.65
N ASP A 40 5.90 -4.24 -16.97
CA ASP A 40 6.65 -5.32 -17.61
C ASP A 40 5.77 -5.99 -18.70
N GLY A 41 4.48 -6.22 -18.43
CA GLY A 41 3.53 -6.78 -19.39
C GLY A 41 3.21 -5.85 -20.57
N CYS A 42 3.08 -4.54 -20.34
CA CYS A 42 2.82 -3.56 -21.41
C CYS A 42 4.02 -3.45 -22.36
N GLU A 43 5.23 -3.31 -21.80
CA GLU A 43 6.48 -3.21 -22.57
C GLU A 43 6.75 -4.50 -23.38
N GLN A 44 6.55 -5.68 -22.79
CA GLN A 44 6.70 -6.97 -23.49
C GLN A 44 5.77 -7.11 -24.70
N ASN A 45 4.63 -6.43 -24.71
CA ASN A 45 3.69 -6.42 -25.82
C ASN A 45 3.94 -5.29 -26.83
N GLY A 46 5.06 -4.56 -26.68
CA GLY A 46 5.45 -3.43 -27.52
C GLY A 46 4.66 -2.16 -27.27
N GLY A 47 3.94 -2.07 -26.14
CA GLY A 47 3.19 -0.88 -25.75
C GLY A 47 4.04 0.15 -25.01
N THR A 48 3.51 1.36 -24.91
CA THR A 48 4.01 2.44 -24.04
C THR A 48 3.03 2.63 -22.90
N TYR A 49 3.50 2.79 -21.67
CA TYR A 49 2.63 2.95 -20.50
C TYR A 49 2.50 4.40 -20.05
N ASP A 50 1.37 4.70 -19.42
CA ASP A 50 1.12 5.92 -18.65
C ASP A 50 0.78 5.50 -17.21
N LEU A 51 1.50 6.04 -16.23
CA LEU A 51 1.37 5.69 -14.83
C LEU A 51 1.24 6.96 -13.99
N SER A 52 0.15 7.06 -13.24
CA SER A 52 -0.10 8.16 -12.31
C SER A 52 -0.28 7.63 -10.89
N ILE A 53 0.52 8.11 -9.95
CA ILE A 53 0.37 7.76 -8.53
C ILE A 53 -0.65 8.69 -7.88
N THR A 54 -1.83 8.16 -7.58
CA THR A 54 -2.97 8.92 -7.03
C THR A 54 -3.00 8.92 -5.50
N LYS A 55 -2.38 7.94 -4.83
CA LYS A 55 -2.32 7.84 -3.37
C LYS A 55 -0.87 7.63 -2.91
N PRO A 56 -0.13 8.69 -2.53
CA PRO A 56 1.29 8.60 -2.19
C PRO A 56 1.59 7.63 -1.03
N LEU A 57 0.72 7.61 -0.02
CA LEU A 57 0.92 6.81 1.20
C LEU A 57 0.85 5.30 0.96
N THR A 58 -0.03 4.84 0.07
CA THR A 58 -0.21 3.42 -0.23
C THR A 58 0.28 3.04 -1.62
N SER A 59 0.95 3.96 -2.33
CA SER A 59 1.26 3.84 -3.75
C SER A 59 0.05 3.43 -4.60
N GLY A 60 -1.14 3.96 -4.28
CA GLY A 60 -2.31 3.76 -5.13
C GLY A 60 -2.11 4.48 -6.46
N TYR A 61 -2.56 3.87 -7.55
CA TYR A 61 -2.15 4.26 -8.89
C TYR A 61 -3.28 4.10 -9.90
N GLU A 62 -3.14 4.81 -11.01
CA GLU A 62 -3.88 4.61 -12.26
C GLU A 62 -2.86 4.23 -13.34
N PHE A 63 -3.17 3.19 -14.11
CA PHE A 63 -2.28 2.64 -15.12
C PHE A 63 -3.02 2.49 -16.44
N GLU A 64 -2.39 2.94 -17.52
CA GLU A 64 -2.87 2.75 -18.88
C GLU A 64 -1.72 2.19 -19.75
N CYS A 65 -2.02 1.21 -20.60
CA CYS A 65 -1.10 0.71 -21.61
C CYS A 65 -1.61 1.09 -23.00
N LYS A 66 -0.83 1.86 -23.74
CA LYS A 66 -1.12 2.32 -25.11
C LYS A 66 -0.30 1.50 -26.08
N LYS A 67 -0.92 1.02 -27.16
CA LYS A 67 -0.27 0.29 -28.23
C LYS A 67 -0.45 1.03 -29.55
#